data_AF-A0A2E8PRB3-F1
#
_entry.id   AF-A0A2E8PRB3-F1
#
_cell.length_a   1.000
_cell.length_b   1.000
_cell.length_c   1.000
_cell.angle_alpha   90.00
_cell.angle_beta   90.00
_cell.angle_gamma   90.00
#
_symmetry.space_group_name_H-M   'P 1'
#
loop_
_entity.id
_entity.type
_entity.pdbx_description
1 polymer ?
#
loop_
_entity_poly.entity_id
_entity_poly.type
_entity_poly.pdbx_seq_one_letter_code
_entity_poly.pdbx_strand_id
1 'polypeptide(L)'
;MIFSERYAMRVRNVILIILLASLAVCKRETFEPVAEPMSLRLMNPGQTIDLVAEPLKEQMISWDGKKLQELQIEGVLNIEYRGEYYQYLQLKCAAELQCNGSNAYAPISLAMQLSPDGRIATPYSKEERKKRPFLIVPSTNSQQIDSLLAWMKNPTNEVPEIFDENLLKATAEFYIDSLAAPEQESRIAGWYYLGLAMKPEEHDSNFEPFLKRFKDYDKILNVDERTEAIADAEKKGQPLPGELSHSQVSFLKVFREFIGERFMESLDSYYYDFPFLARDNAGLAAAMNGQKLPLYNERVIKDLLEEANYKGSSRVVLKTANVSEDDRAPGNVEENDNAASTEDTNPDDDSMEKSEKPKELAVTDHQFSNAKGLSIQVGTDPAIHLTSIQAKPHKLGLAFQVQGVHQETGSKFQYELEPHRESTYLVAARKSTLDKFRKIKDEEIMKAATFQNRLLLATLKYGEGNYDRRSRKFQYVVYMDKPSYWRFLSIIKSNKMIDVRDDSTYSGPLDLPNSESKLRWAQHYDKGSELSQLKLHGQFQLCERDCWDETIEVACLDNTRQSYLIAEFPARALTNVEQGDAPVEFILVHENLQQGYYHLEQVCSEALGVTVQREFTDWIVALGRTDVDDLASR
;
A
#
# COMPACT_ATOMS: atom_id res chain seq x y z
N MET A 1 49.21 -77.63 -19.34
CA MET A 1 48.60 -76.73 -18.32
C MET A 1 49.33 -75.40 -18.38
N ILE A 2 48.95 -74.62 -19.37
CA ILE A 2 49.56 -73.33 -19.77
C ILE A 2 48.37 -72.43 -20.09
N PHE A 3 47.50 -72.15 -19.13
CA PHE A 3 46.31 -71.32 -19.33
C PHE A 3 45.78 -70.88 -17.96
N SER A 4 46.39 -69.88 -17.33
CA SER A 4 45.77 -69.24 -16.17
C SER A 4 46.23 -67.79 -15.95
N GLU A 5 47.50 -67.46 -16.21
CA GLU A 5 48.02 -66.14 -15.80
C GLU A 5 47.87 -65.02 -16.85
N ARG A 6 47.66 -65.33 -18.14
CA ARG A 6 47.49 -64.29 -19.17
C ARG A 6 46.07 -63.71 -19.29
N TYR A 7 45.07 -64.35 -18.67
CA TYR A 7 43.70 -63.83 -18.65
C TYR A 7 43.45 -62.86 -17.47
N ALA A 8 44.08 -63.09 -16.32
CA ALA A 8 43.93 -62.24 -15.14
C ALA A 8 44.47 -60.81 -15.35
N MET A 9 45.54 -60.64 -16.13
CA MET A 9 46.16 -59.33 -16.36
C MET A 9 45.43 -58.46 -17.40
N ARG A 10 44.75 -59.08 -18.38
CA ARG A 10 43.90 -58.36 -19.36
C ARG A 10 42.56 -57.92 -18.76
N VAL A 11 41.96 -58.73 -17.89
CA VAL A 11 40.71 -58.36 -17.21
C VAL A 11 40.94 -57.26 -16.17
N ARG A 12 42.09 -57.26 -15.48
CA ARG A 12 42.43 -56.22 -14.49
C ARG A 12 42.69 -54.84 -15.13
N ASN A 13 43.31 -54.79 -16.30
CA ASN A 13 43.52 -53.52 -17.03
C ASN A 13 42.25 -53.01 -17.72
N VAL A 14 41.36 -53.90 -18.18
CA VAL A 14 40.05 -53.49 -18.73
C VAL A 14 39.10 -53.00 -17.62
N ILE A 15 39.10 -53.64 -16.44
CA ILE A 15 38.35 -53.16 -15.28
C ILE A 15 38.91 -51.84 -14.75
N LEU A 16 40.24 -51.61 -14.77
CA LEU A 16 40.83 -50.32 -14.38
C LEU A 16 40.52 -49.20 -15.37
N ILE A 17 40.46 -49.48 -16.69
CA ILE A 17 40.07 -48.50 -17.72
C ILE A 17 38.56 -48.21 -17.65
N ILE A 18 37.72 -49.20 -17.33
CA ILE A 18 36.27 -48.99 -17.11
C ILE A 18 36.02 -48.24 -15.79
N LEU A 19 36.80 -48.50 -14.73
CA LEU A 19 36.72 -47.74 -13.46
C LEU A 19 37.30 -46.32 -13.55
N LEU A 20 38.32 -46.10 -14.38
CA LEU A 20 38.84 -44.75 -14.67
C LEU A 20 37.94 -44.00 -15.67
N ALA A 21 37.23 -44.68 -16.56
CA ALA A 21 36.17 -44.09 -17.38
C ALA A 21 34.90 -43.78 -16.57
N SER A 22 34.61 -44.52 -15.49
CA SER A 22 33.52 -44.18 -14.55
C SER A 22 33.87 -43.10 -13.52
N LEU A 23 35.11 -42.63 -13.49
CA LEU A 23 35.55 -41.45 -12.72
C LEU A 23 35.77 -40.22 -13.60
N ALA A 24 35.57 -40.32 -14.92
CA ALA A 24 35.17 -39.17 -15.71
C ALA A 24 33.75 -38.83 -15.26
N VAL A 25 33.62 -37.93 -14.28
CA VAL A 25 32.36 -37.32 -13.87
C VAL A 25 31.67 -36.85 -15.16
N CYS A 26 30.71 -37.62 -15.66
CA CYS A 26 30.03 -37.35 -16.92
C CYS A 26 29.21 -36.08 -16.74
N LYS A 27 29.83 -34.92 -17.02
CA LYS A 27 29.12 -33.67 -17.28
C LYS A 27 28.34 -33.90 -18.57
N ARG A 28 27.02 -34.06 -18.46
CA ARG A 28 26.16 -34.18 -19.63
C ARG A 28 25.68 -32.78 -19.99
N GLU A 29 26.10 -32.31 -21.15
CA GLU A 29 25.71 -31.01 -21.69
C GLU A 29 24.73 -31.23 -22.85
N THR A 30 23.57 -30.58 -22.81
CA THR A 30 22.61 -30.57 -23.92
C THR A 30 22.24 -29.13 -24.25
N PHE A 31 22.45 -28.76 -25.51
CA PHE A 31 22.13 -27.43 -26.02
C PHE A 31 20.82 -27.45 -26.80
N GLU A 32 19.92 -26.53 -26.46
CA GLU A 32 18.64 -26.34 -27.11
C GLU A 32 18.64 -24.95 -27.77
N PRO A 33 18.73 -24.84 -29.10
CA PRO A 33 18.72 -23.54 -29.77
C PRO A 33 17.37 -22.84 -29.56
N VAL A 34 17.39 -21.50 -29.46
CA VAL A 34 16.14 -20.73 -29.45
C VAL A 34 15.40 -20.90 -30.78
N ALA A 35 14.08 -21.09 -30.71
CA ALA A 35 13.25 -21.25 -31.91
C ALA A 35 13.11 -19.94 -32.70
N GLU A 36 13.13 -18.81 -32.00
CA GLU A 36 13.02 -17.46 -32.56
C GLU A 36 14.16 -16.57 -32.01
N PRO A 37 14.55 -15.49 -32.72
CA PRO A 37 15.56 -14.56 -32.23
C PRO A 37 15.11 -13.89 -30.92
N MET A 38 15.85 -14.16 -29.83
CA MET A 38 15.62 -13.58 -28.51
C MET A 38 16.86 -12.82 -28.05
N SER A 39 16.64 -11.77 -27.26
CA SER A 39 17.69 -10.98 -26.64
C SER A 39 17.54 -11.01 -25.11
N LEU A 40 18.67 -11.07 -24.41
CA LEU A 40 18.76 -10.84 -22.96
C LEU A 40 19.07 -9.37 -22.72
N ARG A 41 18.23 -8.67 -21.96
CA ARG A 41 18.36 -7.23 -21.72
C ARG A 41 18.62 -6.88 -20.27
N LEU A 42 19.47 -5.87 -20.06
CA LEU A 42 19.62 -5.18 -18.79
C LEU A 42 18.71 -3.98 -18.71
N MET A 43 17.87 -3.97 -17.69
CA MET A 43 16.86 -2.94 -17.53
C MET A 43 17.39 -1.77 -16.70
N ASN A 44 18.34 -2.05 -15.79
CA ASN A 44 19.11 -1.04 -15.08
C ASN A 44 20.59 -1.10 -15.50
N PRO A 45 21.00 -0.34 -16.54
CA PRO A 45 22.37 -0.37 -17.05
C PRO A 45 23.42 0.21 -16.08
N GLY A 46 23.01 0.72 -14.92
CA GLY A 46 23.91 1.30 -13.92
C GLY A 46 24.78 0.29 -13.17
N GLN A 47 24.48 -1.00 -13.26
CA GLN A 47 25.19 -2.08 -12.55
C GLN A 47 26.03 -2.92 -13.52
N THR A 48 27.21 -3.31 -13.07
CA THR A 48 28.03 -4.34 -13.73
C THR A 48 27.58 -5.70 -13.24
N ILE A 49 27.39 -6.65 -14.16
CA ILE A 49 26.92 -8.00 -13.83
C ILE A 49 27.92 -9.04 -14.32
N ASP A 50 28.27 -9.97 -13.45
CA ASP A 50 29.22 -11.01 -13.77
C ASP A 50 28.52 -12.18 -14.48
N LEU A 51 28.99 -12.50 -15.70
CA LEU A 51 28.58 -13.63 -16.52
C LEU A 51 29.67 -14.71 -16.48
N VAL A 52 29.31 -15.97 -16.75
CA VAL A 52 30.30 -17.04 -16.84
C VAL A 52 30.91 -17.08 -18.24
N ALA A 53 32.24 -17.15 -18.33
CA ALA A 53 32.97 -17.23 -19.60
C ALA A 53 33.03 -18.65 -20.18
N GLU A 54 33.15 -18.76 -21.49
CA GLU A 54 33.60 -20.00 -22.14
C GLU A 54 35.14 -20.14 -22.08
N PRO A 55 35.70 -21.38 -21.91
CA PRO A 55 35.02 -22.60 -21.44
C PRO A 55 34.53 -22.41 -20.00
N LEU A 56 33.42 -23.07 -19.61
CA LEU A 56 32.80 -23.04 -18.26
C LEU A 56 33.77 -23.46 -17.14
N LYS A 57 34.75 -22.60 -16.91
CA LYS A 57 35.72 -22.56 -15.82
C LYS A 57 35.27 -21.39 -14.95
N GLU A 58 35.74 -21.32 -13.71
CA GLU A 58 35.35 -20.29 -12.71
C GLU A 58 35.72 -18.84 -13.10
N GLN A 59 35.90 -18.53 -14.38
CA GLN A 59 36.18 -17.21 -14.91
C GLN A 59 34.87 -16.46 -15.15
N MET A 60 34.77 -15.29 -14.52
CA MET A 60 33.66 -14.37 -14.68
C MET A 60 34.04 -13.24 -15.65
N ILE A 61 33.10 -12.81 -16.49
CA ILE A 61 33.21 -11.64 -17.36
C ILE A 61 32.21 -10.60 -16.85
N SER A 62 32.66 -9.38 -16.57
CA SER A 62 31.77 -8.32 -16.14
C SER A 62 31.12 -7.64 -17.36
N TRP A 63 29.79 -7.65 -17.39
CA TRP A 63 28.96 -6.95 -18.35
C TRP A 63 28.59 -5.56 -17.83
N ASP A 64 29.10 -4.51 -18.49
CA ASP A 64 28.73 -3.11 -18.22
C ASP A 64 27.50 -2.71 -19.05
N GLY A 65 26.35 -2.64 -18.38
CA GLY A 65 25.08 -2.28 -19.01
C GLY A 65 25.07 -0.89 -19.66
N LYS A 66 25.96 0.04 -19.27
CA LYS A 66 26.05 1.37 -19.90
C LYS A 66 26.60 1.32 -21.31
N LYS A 67 27.48 0.36 -21.60
CA LYS A 67 28.13 0.20 -22.90
C LYS A 67 27.34 -0.72 -23.81
N LEU A 68 26.69 -1.73 -23.24
CA LEU A 68 25.95 -2.74 -23.98
C LEU A 68 24.68 -3.08 -23.22
N GLN A 69 23.51 -2.77 -23.79
CA GLN A 69 22.23 -2.96 -23.10
C GLN A 69 21.58 -4.32 -23.35
N GLU A 70 22.00 -5.01 -24.41
CA GLU A 70 21.42 -6.29 -24.81
C GLU A 70 22.48 -7.26 -25.35
N LEU A 71 22.18 -8.56 -25.22
CA LEU A 71 22.95 -9.67 -25.78
C LEU A 71 22.02 -10.63 -26.50
N GLN A 72 22.43 -11.13 -27.66
CA GLN A 72 21.65 -12.14 -28.39
C GLN A 72 21.74 -13.50 -27.69
N ILE A 73 20.61 -14.17 -27.55
CA ILE A 73 20.52 -15.52 -26.99
C ILE A 73 20.61 -16.51 -28.15
N GLU A 74 21.54 -17.45 -28.08
CA GLU A 74 21.68 -18.53 -29.07
C GLU A 74 20.85 -19.77 -28.69
N GLY A 75 20.69 -20.01 -27.39
CA GLY A 75 19.98 -21.19 -26.89
C GLY A 75 20.08 -21.35 -25.38
N VAL A 76 19.52 -22.44 -24.87
CA VAL A 76 19.63 -22.88 -23.48
C VAL A 76 20.62 -24.03 -23.40
N LEU A 77 21.67 -23.85 -22.61
CA LEU A 77 22.62 -24.89 -22.24
C LEU A 77 22.17 -25.53 -20.93
N ASN A 78 21.82 -26.81 -21.01
CA ASN A 78 21.48 -27.63 -19.86
C ASN A 78 22.70 -28.47 -19.46
N ILE A 79 23.04 -28.45 -18.18
CA ILE A 79 24.22 -29.13 -17.64
C ILE A 79 23.81 -29.98 -16.45
N GLU A 80 24.00 -31.29 -16.59
CA GLU A 80 23.90 -32.22 -15.46
C GLU A 80 25.30 -32.47 -14.90
N TYR A 81 25.51 -32.09 -13.64
CA TYR A 81 26.78 -32.27 -12.95
C TYR A 81 26.54 -32.81 -11.54
N ARG A 82 27.11 -33.99 -11.25
CA ARG A 82 26.97 -34.67 -9.94
C ARG A 82 25.51 -34.89 -9.50
N GLY A 83 24.60 -35.09 -10.45
CA GLY A 83 23.17 -35.29 -10.19
C GLY A 83 22.38 -33.99 -9.97
N GLU A 84 23.01 -32.82 -10.08
CA GLU A 84 22.33 -31.53 -10.09
C GLU A 84 22.19 -31.00 -11.51
N TYR A 85 21.08 -30.33 -11.78
CA TYR A 85 20.73 -29.81 -13.09
C TYR A 85 20.81 -28.29 -13.09
N TYR A 86 21.62 -27.74 -14.00
CA TYR A 86 21.84 -26.32 -14.17
C TYR A 86 21.40 -25.87 -15.56
N GLN A 87 20.74 -24.73 -15.64
CA GLN A 87 20.28 -24.13 -16.90
C GLN A 87 20.89 -22.76 -17.10
N TYR A 88 21.60 -22.60 -18.21
CA TYR A 88 22.23 -21.35 -18.61
C TYR A 88 21.69 -20.89 -19.97
N LEU A 89 21.48 -19.59 -20.11
CA LEU A 89 21.33 -18.95 -21.40
C LEU A 89 22.70 -18.84 -22.03
N GLN A 90 22.87 -19.40 -23.23
CA GLN A 90 24.05 -19.18 -24.05
C GLN A 90 23.87 -17.89 -24.84
N LEU A 91 24.76 -16.94 -24.59
CA LEU A 91 24.75 -15.60 -25.16
C LEU A 91 25.88 -15.49 -26.18
N LYS A 92 25.57 -14.90 -27.34
CA LYS A 92 26.57 -14.54 -28.31
C LYS A 92 27.47 -13.45 -27.73
N CYS A 93 28.78 -13.68 -27.69
CA CYS A 93 29.69 -12.68 -27.16
C CYS A 93 29.76 -11.44 -28.07
N ALA A 94 29.38 -10.29 -27.52
CA ALA A 94 29.55 -8.99 -28.17
C ALA A 94 31.00 -8.52 -28.05
N ALA A 95 31.47 -7.67 -28.97
CA ALA A 95 32.87 -7.21 -28.98
C ALA A 95 33.24 -6.39 -27.73
N GLU A 96 32.24 -5.76 -27.12
CA GLU A 96 32.35 -4.99 -25.88
C GLU A 96 32.56 -5.88 -24.65
N LEU A 97 32.20 -7.16 -24.74
CA LEU A 97 32.50 -8.18 -23.73
C LEU A 97 33.84 -8.83 -24.07
N GLN A 98 34.80 -8.76 -23.14
CA GLN A 98 36.11 -9.38 -23.30
C GLN A 98 36.03 -10.89 -23.03
N CYS A 99 35.24 -11.63 -23.81
CA CYS A 99 35.08 -13.07 -23.63
C CYS A 99 36.35 -13.82 -24.06
N ASN A 100 36.70 -14.89 -23.33
CA ASN A 100 37.78 -15.80 -23.69
C ASN A 100 37.36 -16.85 -24.75
N GLY A 101 36.22 -16.66 -25.42
CA GLY A 101 35.60 -17.57 -26.39
C GLY A 101 34.48 -16.88 -27.19
N SER A 102 33.69 -17.66 -27.93
CA SER A 102 32.56 -17.13 -28.73
C SER A 102 31.32 -16.79 -27.91
N ASN A 103 31.19 -17.37 -26.71
CA ASN A 103 29.97 -17.31 -25.93
C ASN A 103 30.19 -16.81 -24.49
N ALA A 104 29.13 -16.27 -23.91
CA ALA A 104 28.98 -16.00 -22.49
C ALA A 104 27.73 -16.73 -21.96
N TYR A 105 27.68 -16.98 -20.66
CA TYR A 105 26.58 -17.73 -20.05
C TYR A 105 25.95 -16.97 -18.88
N ALA A 106 24.62 -16.87 -18.88
CA ALA A 106 23.84 -16.29 -17.78
C ALA A 106 22.91 -17.36 -17.17
N PRO A 107 22.82 -17.50 -15.83
CA PRO A 107 21.85 -18.41 -15.22
C PRO A 107 20.41 -18.02 -15.58
N ILE A 108 19.60 -18.96 -16.07
CA ILE A 108 18.21 -18.67 -16.45
C ILE A 108 17.36 -18.20 -15.26
N SER A 109 17.72 -18.64 -14.05
CA SER A 109 17.07 -18.27 -12.79
C SER A 109 17.15 -16.77 -12.46
N LEU A 110 18.07 -16.04 -13.09
CA LEU A 110 18.22 -14.59 -12.94
C LEU A 110 17.43 -13.80 -13.99
N ALA A 111 16.76 -14.48 -14.90
CA ALA A 111 16.00 -13.85 -15.97
C ALA A 111 14.49 -13.99 -15.76
N MET A 112 13.75 -13.03 -16.26
CA MET A 112 12.31 -13.14 -16.52
C MET A 112 12.09 -13.21 -18.03
N GLN A 113 11.04 -13.88 -18.48
CA GLN A 113 10.74 -14.01 -19.89
C GLN A 113 9.45 -13.26 -20.23
N LEU A 114 9.50 -12.44 -21.29
CA LEU A 114 8.29 -11.95 -21.94
C LEU A 114 7.74 -13.03 -22.87
N SER A 115 6.44 -13.29 -22.78
CA SER A 115 5.71 -14.04 -23.79
C SER A 115 5.52 -13.19 -25.06
N PRO A 116 5.20 -13.83 -26.21
CA PRO A 116 5.00 -13.12 -27.47
C PRO A 116 3.91 -12.04 -27.44
N ASP A 117 2.95 -12.17 -26.52
CA ASP A 117 1.87 -11.20 -26.26
C ASP A 117 2.30 -10.03 -25.36
N GLY A 118 3.60 -9.91 -25.02
CA GLY A 118 4.15 -8.80 -24.24
C GLY A 118 3.99 -8.96 -22.72
N ARG A 119 3.40 -10.06 -22.22
CA ARG A 119 3.25 -10.32 -20.78
C ARG A 119 4.47 -11.01 -20.18
N ILE A 120 4.62 -10.98 -18.86
CA ILE A 120 5.61 -11.84 -18.20
C ILE A 120 5.06 -13.28 -18.20
N ALA A 121 5.78 -14.20 -18.85
CA ALA A 121 5.34 -15.56 -19.09
C ALA A 121 5.10 -16.37 -17.79
N THR A 122 5.72 -15.97 -16.68
CA THR A 122 5.53 -16.57 -15.35
C THR A 122 5.31 -15.47 -14.32
N PRO A 123 4.25 -15.54 -13.49
CA PRO A 123 4.04 -14.58 -12.43
C PRO A 123 5.10 -14.78 -11.33
N TYR A 124 5.76 -13.68 -10.94
CA TYR A 124 6.78 -13.66 -9.88
C TYR A 124 6.35 -12.71 -8.76
N SER A 125 6.70 -13.02 -7.51
CA SER A 125 6.51 -12.07 -6.41
C SER A 125 7.41 -10.84 -6.59
N LYS A 126 7.08 -9.72 -5.94
CA LYS A 126 7.88 -8.48 -5.98
C LYS A 126 9.34 -8.72 -5.57
N GLU A 127 9.55 -9.53 -4.55
CA GLU A 127 10.88 -9.90 -4.02
C GLU A 127 11.66 -10.79 -5.00
N GLU A 128 10.96 -11.66 -5.72
CA GLU A 128 11.58 -12.49 -6.75
C GLU A 128 11.98 -11.67 -7.97
N ARG A 129 11.14 -10.70 -8.39
CA ARG A 129 11.46 -9.78 -9.49
C ARG A 129 12.71 -8.96 -9.18
N LYS A 130 12.85 -8.45 -7.96
CA LYS A 130 14.05 -7.71 -7.50
C LYS A 130 15.35 -8.52 -7.60
N LYS A 131 15.30 -9.84 -7.57
CA LYS A 131 16.47 -10.73 -7.67
C LYS A 131 16.86 -11.06 -9.11
N ARG A 132 16.06 -10.65 -10.09
CA ARG A 132 16.22 -10.99 -11.50
C ARG A 132 16.61 -9.74 -12.27
N PRO A 133 17.89 -9.50 -12.60
CA PRO A 133 18.31 -8.31 -13.32
C PRO A 133 18.01 -8.37 -14.82
N PHE A 134 17.65 -9.54 -15.36
CA PHE A 134 17.52 -9.73 -16.80
C PHE A 134 16.06 -9.88 -17.27
N LEU A 135 15.80 -9.35 -18.47
CA LEU A 135 14.57 -9.60 -19.21
C LEU A 135 14.90 -10.26 -20.56
N ILE A 136 14.33 -11.45 -20.80
CA ILE A 136 14.39 -12.16 -22.08
C ILE A 136 13.23 -11.64 -22.93
N VAL A 137 13.56 -11.11 -24.11
CA VAL A 137 12.58 -10.47 -25.01
C VAL A 137 12.77 -10.94 -26.44
N PRO A 138 11.69 -11.02 -27.24
CA PRO A 138 11.82 -11.17 -28.68
C PRO A 138 12.64 -10.02 -29.26
N SER A 139 13.61 -10.31 -30.14
CA SER A 139 14.48 -9.26 -30.70
C SER A 139 13.70 -8.21 -31.49
N THR A 140 12.51 -8.54 -32.00
CA THR A 140 11.58 -7.60 -32.67
C THR A 140 11.05 -6.51 -31.74
N ASN A 141 10.96 -6.78 -30.44
CA ASN A 141 10.44 -5.82 -29.44
C ASN A 141 11.55 -4.96 -28.84
N SER A 142 12.82 -5.24 -29.19
CA SER A 142 13.99 -4.59 -28.62
C SER A 142 13.94 -3.05 -28.80
N GLN A 143 13.69 -2.57 -30.02
CA GLN A 143 13.60 -1.14 -30.31
C GLN A 143 12.44 -0.45 -29.57
N GLN A 144 11.30 -1.13 -29.42
CA GLN A 144 10.16 -0.57 -28.68
C GLN A 144 10.52 -0.40 -27.20
N ILE A 145 11.13 -1.42 -26.59
CA ILE A 145 11.59 -1.37 -25.20
C ILE A 145 12.61 -0.24 -24.99
N ASP A 146 13.51 -0.01 -25.95
CA ASP A 146 14.45 1.11 -25.90
C ASP A 146 13.76 2.46 -25.86
N SER A 147 12.81 2.68 -26.78
CA SER A 147 12.02 3.91 -26.82
C SER A 147 11.20 4.11 -25.54
N LEU A 148 10.57 3.03 -25.04
CA LEU A 148 9.83 3.03 -23.77
C LEU A 148 10.73 3.42 -22.59
N LEU A 149 11.88 2.76 -22.44
CA LEU A 149 12.82 3.03 -21.35
C LEU A 149 13.45 4.42 -21.47
N ALA A 150 13.78 4.86 -22.67
CA ALA A 150 14.30 6.20 -22.92
C ALA A 150 13.28 7.25 -22.45
N TRP A 151 12.01 7.09 -22.83
CA TRP A 151 10.94 7.99 -22.40
C TRP A 151 10.69 7.91 -20.88
N MET A 152 10.60 6.72 -20.29
CA MET A 152 10.40 6.57 -18.85
C MET A 152 11.55 7.19 -18.03
N LYS A 153 12.80 6.93 -18.42
CA LYS A 153 13.99 7.52 -17.75
C LYS A 153 13.98 9.04 -17.85
N ASN A 154 13.57 9.55 -19.00
CA ASN A 154 13.57 10.97 -19.31
C ASN A 154 12.37 11.33 -20.22
N PRO A 155 11.22 11.74 -19.64
CA PRO A 155 9.99 12.06 -20.38
C PRO A 155 10.08 13.28 -21.33
N THR A 156 11.30 13.75 -21.57
CA THR A 156 11.67 14.76 -22.58
C THR A 156 12.02 14.14 -23.93
N ASN A 157 12.19 12.82 -23.96
CA ASN A 157 12.38 12.08 -25.20
C ASN A 157 11.04 11.98 -25.94
N GLU A 158 11.08 11.64 -27.23
CA GLU A 158 9.88 11.46 -28.03
C GLU A 158 8.95 10.43 -27.41
N VAL A 159 7.64 10.74 -27.41
CA VAL A 159 6.62 9.80 -26.95
C VAL A 159 6.61 8.61 -27.91
N PRO A 160 6.70 7.36 -27.42
CA PRO A 160 6.71 6.18 -28.28
C PRO A 160 5.48 6.11 -29.21
N GLU A 161 5.71 6.02 -30.53
CA GLU A 161 4.64 5.93 -31.54
C GLU A 161 4.08 4.53 -31.72
N ILE A 162 4.89 3.49 -31.47
CA ILE A 162 4.50 2.10 -31.58
C ILE A 162 4.67 1.45 -30.21
N PHE A 163 3.57 1.04 -29.61
CA PHE A 163 3.59 0.33 -28.33
C PHE A 163 2.47 -0.70 -28.27
N ASP A 164 2.76 -1.80 -27.57
CA ASP A 164 1.77 -2.74 -27.08
C ASP A 164 1.51 -2.45 -25.59
N GLU A 165 0.25 -2.51 -25.16
CA GLU A 165 -0.14 -2.22 -23.77
C GLU A 165 0.51 -3.18 -22.77
N ASN A 166 0.54 -4.48 -23.07
CA ASN A 166 1.15 -5.46 -22.16
C ASN A 166 2.66 -5.24 -22.08
N LEU A 167 3.30 -4.95 -23.22
CA LEU A 167 4.73 -4.64 -23.27
C LEU A 167 5.06 -3.39 -22.45
N LEU A 168 4.26 -2.33 -22.56
CA LEU A 168 4.40 -1.12 -21.74
C LEU A 168 4.32 -1.46 -20.25
N LYS A 169 3.24 -2.13 -19.83
CA LYS A 169 3.01 -2.49 -18.42
C LYS A 169 4.14 -3.36 -17.88
N ALA A 170 4.55 -4.40 -18.59
CA ALA A 170 5.63 -5.29 -18.17
C ALA A 170 7.00 -4.58 -18.09
N THR A 171 7.30 -3.73 -19.07
CA THR A 171 8.56 -2.96 -19.11
C THR A 171 8.60 -1.94 -17.97
N ALA A 172 7.51 -1.23 -17.74
CA ALA A 172 7.40 -0.23 -16.68
C ALA A 172 7.43 -0.87 -15.29
N GLU A 173 6.69 -1.97 -15.08
CA GLU A 173 6.69 -2.74 -13.83
C GLU A 173 8.09 -3.23 -13.48
N PHE A 174 8.79 -3.83 -14.44
CA PHE A 174 10.12 -4.35 -14.19
C PHE A 174 11.16 -3.24 -13.99
N TYR A 175 11.07 -2.15 -14.75
CA TYR A 175 11.92 -0.99 -14.53
C TYR A 175 11.74 -0.41 -13.13
N ILE A 176 10.50 -0.19 -12.68
CA ILE A 176 10.17 0.30 -11.33
C ILE A 176 10.76 -0.62 -10.26
N ASP A 177 10.56 -1.93 -10.36
CA ASP A 177 11.01 -2.90 -9.37
C ASP A 177 12.54 -3.05 -9.33
N SER A 178 13.24 -2.67 -10.40
CA SER A 178 14.71 -2.66 -10.49
C SER A 178 15.37 -1.44 -9.83
N LEU A 179 14.60 -0.43 -9.41
CA LEU A 179 15.11 0.77 -8.75
C LEU A 179 15.30 0.57 -7.24
N ALA A 180 16.24 1.30 -6.65
CA ALA A 180 16.39 1.33 -5.20
C ALA A 180 15.24 2.11 -4.53
N ALA A 181 14.85 1.73 -3.30
CA ALA A 181 13.66 2.26 -2.61
C ALA A 181 13.46 3.79 -2.67
N PRO A 182 14.44 4.67 -2.38
CA PRO A 182 14.19 6.11 -2.46
C PRO A 182 14.06 6.63 -3.90
N GLU A 183 14.67 5.96 -4.89
CA GLU A 183 14.53 6.33 -6.29
C GLU A 183 13.21 5.83 -6.87
N GLN A 184 12.83 4.59 -6.54
CA GLN A 184 11.55 3.99 -6.93
C GLN A 184 10.38 4.91 -6.55
N GLU A 185 10.34 5.35 -5.29
CA GLU A 185 9.33 6.27 -4.77
C GLU A 185 9.28 7.59 -5.53
N SER A 186 10.44 8.24 -5.69
CA SER A 186 10.53 9.52 -6.37
C SER A 186 10.12 9.42 -7.85
N ARG A 187 10.36 8.27 -8.49
CA ARG A 187 9.98 8.03 -9.89
C ARG A 187 8.48 7.81 -10.05
N ILE A 188 7.89 6.92 -9.24
CA ILE A 188 6.44 6.65 -9.28
C ILE A 188 5.66 7.94 -9.01
N ALA A 189 6.05 8.69 -7.97
CA ALA A 189 5.43 9.97 -7.66
C ALA A 189 5.59 10.97 -8.81
N GLY A 190 6.78 11.03 -9.41
CA GLY A 190 7.02 11.96 -10.49
C GLY A 190 6.21 11.70 -11.74
N TRP A 191 6.05 10.43 -12.11
CA TRP A 191 5.18 10.04 -13.20
C TRP A 191 3.70 10.19 -12.87
N TYR A 192 3.30 10.02 -11.60
CA TYR A 192 1.93 10.25 -11.18
C TYR A 192 1.53 11.73 -11.36
N TYR A 193 2.38 12.65 -10.91
CA TYR A 193 2.16 14.09 -11.15
C TYR A 193 2.17 14.45 -12.64
N LEU A 194 3.03 13.80 -13.44
CA LEU A 194 2.99 13.91 -14.89
C LEU A 194 1.62 13.47 -15.45
N GLY A 195 1.09 12.36 -14.94
CA GLY A 195 -0.23 11.84 -15.31
C GLY A 195 -1.39 12.75 -14.92
N LEU A 196 -1.31 13.43 -13.76
CA LEU A 196 -2.28 14.45 -13.36
C LEU A 196 -2.24 15.66 -14.31
N ALA A 197 -1.04 16.09 -14.70
CA ALA A 197 -0.86 17.20 -15.64
C ALA A 197 -1.46 16.93 -17.05
N MET A 198 -1.66 15.67 -17.41
CA MET A 198 -2.35 15.28 -18.65
C MET A 198 -3.85 15.58 -18.61
N LYS A 199 -4.41 15.81 -17.41
CA LYS A 199 -5.82 16.17 -17.19
C LYS A 199 -5.93 17.66 -16.82
N PRO A 200 -6.73 18.45 -17.54
CA PRO A 200 -6.89 19.87 -17.28
C PRO A 200 -7.51 20.16 -15.91
N GLU A 201 -8.51 19.36 -15.51
CA GLU A 201 -9.24 19.51 -14.25
C GLU A 201 -8.39 19.17 -13.01
N GLU A 202 -7.31 18.40 -13.21
CA GLU A 202 -6.44 17.90 -12.14
C GLU A 202 -5.02 18.53 -12.17
N HIS A 203 -4.75 19.42 -13.14
CA HIS A 203 -3.49 20.14 -13.24
C HIS A 203 -3.42 21.25 -12.18
N ASP A 204 -2.68 20.98 -11.10
CA ASP A 204 -2.34 21.97 -10.09
C ASP A 204 -1.00 22.64 -10.42
N SER A 205 -1.02 23.96 -10.59
CA SER A 205 0.15 24.79 -10.90
C SER A 205 1.23 24.75 -9.80
N ASN A 206 0.91 24.28 -8.59
CA ASN A 206 1.90 24.03 -7.53
C ASN A 206 2.82 22.85 -7.84
N PHE A 207 2.41 21.95 -8.72
CA PHE A 207 3.31 20.92 -9.24
C PHE A 207 4.22 21.46 -10.34
N GLU A 208 4.04 22.67 -10.85
CA GLU A 208 4.91 23.24 -11.90
C GLU A 208 6.40 23.20 -11.57
N PRO A 209 6.91 23.53 -10.36
CA PRO A 209 8.34 23.41 -10.06
C PRO A 209 8.84 21.96 -10.15
N PHE A 210 7.97 20.99 -9.90
CA PHE A 210 8.24 19.57 -10.06
C PHE A 210 8.13 19.14 -11.53
N LEU A 211 7.09 19.59 -12.23
CA LEU A 211 6.81 19.31 -13.64
C LEU A 211 7.81 19.97 -14.59
N LYS A 212 8.34 21.15 -14.25
CA LYS A 212 9.40 21.88 -14.99
C LYS A 212 10.72 21.10 -15.08
N ARG A 213 10.87 20.00 -14.33
CA ARG A 213 11.97 19.03 -14.50
C ARG A 213 11.80 18.18 -15.76
N PHE A 214 10.58 18.05 -16.26
CA PHE A 214 10.28 17.46 -17.55
C PHE A 214 10.30 18.58 -18.60
N LYS A 215 11.34 18.57 -19.44
CA LYS A 215 11.42 19.40 -20.64
C LYS A 215 10.27 19.04 -21.60
N ASP A 216 9.68 20.05 -22.24
CA ASP A 216 8.55 19.94 -23.18
C ASP A 216 7.24 19.41 -22.54
N TYR A 217 7.04 19.62 -21.23
CA TYR A 217 5.81 19.26 -20.52
C TYR A 217 4.54 19.84 -21.19
N ASP A 218 4.64 20.99 -21.86
CA ASP A 218 3.54 21.61 -22.61
C ASP A 218 2.92 20.71 -23.71
N LYS A 219 3.71 19.76 -24.24
CA LYS A 219 3.26 18.81 -25.27
C LYS A 219 2.31 17.75 -24.70
N ILE A 220 2.47 17.42 -23.42
CA ILE A 220 1.74 16.37 -22.70
C ILE A 220 0.68 16.93 -21.74
N LEU A 221 0.50 18.26 -21.69
CA LEU A 221 -0.63 18.88 -20.99
C LEU A 221 -1.94 18.66 -21.73
N ASN A 222 -3.01 18.40 -20.97
CA ASN A 222 -4.39 18.34 -21.45
C ASN A 222 -4.60 17.35 -22.61
N VAL A 223 -3.90 16.22 -22.59
CA VAL A 223 -3.99 15.16 -23.61
C VAL A 223 -5.44 14.66 -23.75
N ASP A 224 -6.21 14.65 -22.65
CA ASP A 224 -7.60 14.21 -22.66
C ASP A 224 -8.51 15.15 -23.45
N GLU A 225 -8.40 16.48 -23.27
CA GLU A 225 -9.15 17.48 -24.07
C GLU A 225 -8.79 17.40 -25.55
N ARG A 226 -7.52 17.13 -25.85
CA ARG A 226 -7.05 17.00 -27.24
C ARG A 226 -7.54 15.72 -27.90
N THR A 227 -8.02 14.72 -27.15
CA THR A 227 -8.51 13.47 -27.74
C THR A 227 -9.71 13.71 -28.67
N GLU A 228 -10.66 14.54 -28.24
CA GLU A 228 -11.84 14.89 -29.06
C GLU A 228 -11.44 15.75 -30.26
N ALA A 229 -10.52 16.70 -30.06
CA ALA A 229 -10.02 17.56 -31.12
C ALA A 229 -9.19 16.80 -32.17
N ILE A 230 -8.43 15.77 -31.75
CA ILE A 230 -7.69 14.85 -32.63
C ILE A 230 -8.66 13.98 -33.42
N ALA A 231 -9.64 13.35 -32.76
CA ALA A 231 -10.65 12.53 -33.43
C ALA A 231 -11.46 13.35 -34.47
N ASP A 232 -11.77 14.60 -34.15
CA ASP A 232 -12.46 15.52 -35.05
C ASP A 232 -11.55 15.99 -36.21
N ALA A 233 -10.27 16.29 -35.95
CA ALA A 233 -9.29 16.63 -36.97
C ALA A 233 -9.03 15.48 -37.95
N GLU A 234 -8.89 14.24 -37.46
CA GLU A 234 -8.73 13.03 -38.30
C GLU A 234 -9.97 12.81 -39.18
N LYS A 235 -11.17 12.92 -38.60
CA LYS A 235 -12.43 12.82 -39.34
C LYS A 235 -12.56 13.88 -40.43
N LYS A 236 -11.95 15.05 -40.22
CA LYS A 236 -11.94 16.19 -41.15
C LYS A 236 -10.71 16.22 -42.08
N GLY A 237 -9.75 15.30 -41.94
CA GLY A 237 -8.49 15.31 -42.69
C GLY A 237 -7.63 16.56 -42.42
N GLN A 238 -7.75 17.14 -41.23
CA GLN A 238 -7.04 18.35 -40.81
C GLN A 238 -5.75 18.00 -40.05
N PRO A 239 -4.74 18.89 -40.03
CA PRO A 239 -3.56 18.71 -39.20
C PRO A 239 -3.96 18.60 -37.73
N LEU A 240 -3.36 17.64 -37.02
CA LEU A 240 -3.68 17.35 -35.63
C LEU A 240 -3.39 18.56 -34.71
N PRO A 241 -4.30 18.89 -33.78
CA PRO A 241 -4.04 19.92 -32.78
C PRO A 241 -3.04 19.42 -31.74
N GLY A 242 -1.80 19.89 -31.84
CA GLY A 242 -0.65 19.42 -31.06
C GLY A 242 0.21 18.42 -31.82
N GLU A 243 1.50 18.36 -31.50
CA GLU A 243 2.51 17.55 -32.20
C GLU A 243 2.39 16.02 -31.97
N LEU A 244 1.30 15.53 -31.36
CA LEU A 244 1.16 14.13 -30.95
C LEU A 244 0.19 13.35 -31.86
N SER A 245 0.58 12.14 -32.25
CA SER A 245 -0.25 11.18 -32.98
C SER A 245 -1.24 10.44 -32.07
N HIS A 246 -2.25 9.79 -32.67
CA HIS A 246 -3.24 8.98 -31.94
C HIS A 246 -2.59 7.88 -31.07
N SER A 247 -1.56 7.22 -31.58
CA SER A 247 -0.86 6.19 -30.82
C SER A 247 -0.10 6.76 -29.62
N GLN A 248 0.52 7.94 -29.76
CA GLN A 248 1.16 8.63 -28.64
C GLN A 248 0.15 9.05 -27.57
N VAL A 249 -1.06 9.48 -27.96
CA VAL A 249 -2.15 9.76 -27.00
C VAL A 249 -2.57 8.50 -26.26
N SER A 250 -2.76 7.39 -26.98
CA SER A 250 -3.10 6.10 -26.38
C SER A 250 -2.03 5.62 -25.40
N PHE A 251 -0.75 5.77 -25.77
CA PHE A 251 0.40 5.47 -24.91
C PHE A 251 0.32 6.23 -23.58
N LEU A 252 0.13 7.55 -23.64
CA LEU A 252 0.10 8.41 -22.45
C LEU A 252 -1.07 8.04 -21.53
N LYS A 253 -2.23 7.66 -22.08
CA LYS A 253 -3.39 7.21 -21.30
C LYS A 253 -3.11 5.90 -20.55
N VAL A 254 -2.61 4.89 -21.27
CA VAL A 254 -2.27 3.59 -20.66
C VAL A 254 -1.18 3.76 -19.60
N PHE A 255 -0.17 4.57 -19.89
CA PHE A 255 0.90 4.87 -18.93
C PHE A 255 0.36 5.56 -17.67
N ARG A 256 -0.51 6.56 -17.85
CA ARG A 256 -1.15 7.27 -16.73
C ARG A 256 -1.96 6.32 -15.85
N GLU A 257 -2.80 5.47 -16.44
CA GLU A 257 -3.61 4.50 -15.69
C GLU A 257 -2.73 3.55 -14.89
N PHE A 258 -1.73 2.97 -15.54
CA PHE A 258 -0.74 2.10 -14.89
C PHE A 258 -0.03 2.80 -13.70
N ILE A 259 0.44 4.03 -13.91
CA ILE A 259 1.12 4.77 -12.84
C ILE A 259 0.15 5.21 -11.73
N GLY A 260 -1.10 5.52 -12.06
CA GLY A 260 -2.14 5.80 -11.08
C GLY A 260 -2.34 4.64 -10.11
N GLU A 261 -2.52 3.44 -10.65
CA GLU A 261 -2.62 2.20 -9.85
C GLU A 261 -1.37 2.00 -8.99
N ARG A 262 -0.18 2.09 -9.58
CA ARG A 262 1.09 1.92 -8.86
C ARG A 262 1.34 2.94 -7.77
N PHE A 263 0.95 4.18 -8.02
CA PHE A 263 1.07 5.25 -7.04
C PHE A 263 0.12 4.99 -5.86
N MET A 264 -1.12 4.57 -6.11
CA MET A 264 -2.08 4.23 -5.06
C MET A 264 -1.65 3.01 -4.24
N GLU A 265 -1.14 1.96 -4.88
CA GLU A 265 -0.55 0.80 -4.20
C GLU A 265 0.61 1.21 -3.27
N SER A 266 1.49 2.07 -3.78
CA SER A 266 2.63 2.58 -3.02
C SER A 266 2.16 3.43 -1.85
N LEU A 267 1.22 4.36 -2.10
CA LEU A 267 0.62 5.23 -1.11
C LEU A 267 -0.05 4.42 0.02
N ASP A 268 -0.84 3.40 -0.34
CA ASP A 268 -1.46 2.49 0.62
C ASP A 268 -0.41 1.73 1.45
N SER A 269 0.63 1.18 0.82
CA SER A 269 1.72 0.49 1.52
C SER A 269 2.39 1.40 2.56
N TYR A 270 2.83 2.60 2.16
CA TYR A 270 3.45 3.55 3.10
C TYR A 270 2.49 3.97 4.20
N TYR A 271 1.21 4.11 3.85
CA TYR A 271 0.19 4.58 4.76
C TYR A 271 -0.11 3.53 5.83
N TYR A 272 -0.18 2.25 5.45
CA TYR A 272 -0.29 1.13 6.38
C TYR A 272 0.97 0.96 7.24
N ASP A 273 2.16 1.26 6.70
CA ASP A 273 3.40 1.18 7.46
C ASP A 273 3.64 2.39 8.39
N PHE A 274 2.79 3.43 8.32
CA PHE A 274 2.94 4.60 9.18
C PHE A 274 2.81 4.17 10.66
N PRO A 275 3.76 4.57 11.53
CA PRO A 275 3.78 4.11 12.91
C PRO A 275 2.80 4.91 13.76
N PHE A 276 1.49 4.79 13.51
CA PHE A 276 0.44 5.45 14.28
C PHE A 276 0.62 5.21 15.80
N LEU A 277 1.08 4.02 16.19
CA LEU A 277 1.41 3.67 17.57
C LEU A 277 2.89 3.90 17.95
N ALA A 278 3.52 4.98 17.47
CA ALA A 278 4.87 5.35 17.87
C ALA A 278 4.99 5.55 19.39
N ARG A 279 6.18 5.24 19.96
CA ARG A 279 6.43 5.36 21.41
C ARG A 279 6.36 6.81 21.90
N ASP A 280 6.68 7.77 21.04
CA ASP A 280 6.65 9.20 21.33
C ASP A 280 6.31 10.04 20.08
N ASN A 281 6.04 11.33 20.31
CA ASN A 281 5.72 12.29 19.25
C ASN A 281 6.92 12.63 18.36
N ALA A 282 8.14 12.39 18.82
CA ALA A 282 9.33 12.64 18.03
C ALA A 282 9.48 11.59 16.92
N GLY A 283 9.25 10.31 17.23
CA GLY A 283 9.23 9.22 16.27
C GLY A 283 8.11 9.38 15.24
N LEU A 284 6.92 9.80 15.67
CA LEU A 284 5.81 10.06 14.76
C LEU A 284 6.08 11.26 13.83
N ALA A 285 6.65 12.35 14.36
CA ALA A 285 7.06 13.50 13.56
C ALA A 285 8.18 13.16 12.59
N ALA A 286 9.16 12.35 13.01
CA ALA A 286 10.25 11.89 12.16
C ALA A 286 9.75 10.99 11.03
N ALA A 287 8.81 10.08 11.31
CA ALA A 287 8.21 9.23 10.29
C ALA A 287 7.47 10.06 9.23
N MET A 288 6.71 11.08 9.66
CA MET A 288 5.98 11.95 8.75
C MET A 288 6.91 12.88 7.94
N ASN A 289 7.90 13.50 8.59
CA ASN A 289 8.87 14.37 7.91
C ASN A 289 9.87 13.59 7.04
N GLY A 290 10.08 12.31 7.31
CA GLY A 290 10.93 11.43 6.50
C GLY A 290 10.31 11.10 5.14
N GLN A 291 8.99 11.26 5.02
CA GLN A 291 8.25 10.95 3.80
C GLN A 291 8.21 12.17 2.88
N LYS A 292 8.70 11.96 1.65
CA LYS A 292 8.84 13.04 0.64
C LYS A 292 7.64 13.18 -0.27
N LEU A 293 6.58 12.39 -0.06
CA LEU A 293 5.37 12.39 -0.87
C LEU A 293 4.33 13.32 -0.24
N PRO A 294 3.98 14.46 -0.86
CA PRO A 294 2.99 15.40 -0.32
C PRO A 294 1.63 14.73 -0.03
N LEU A 295 1.13 13.93 -0.97
CA LEU A 295 -0.15 13.20 -0.86
C LEU A 295 -0.19 12.18 0.29
N TYR A 296 0.98 11.65 0.66
CA TYR A 296 1.11 10.77 1.82
C TYR A 296 0.85 11.53 3.12
N ASN A 297 1.55 12.66 3.29
CA ASN A 297 1.40 13.49 4.47
C ASN A 297 -0.02 14.04 4.58
N GLU A 298 -0.64 14.42 3.47
CA GLU A 298 -2.05 14.84 3.44
C GLU A 298 -3.00 13.75 3.94
N ARG A 299 -2.85 12.50 3.47
CA ARG A 299 -3.69 11.38 3.92
C ARG A 299 -3.52 11.11 5.42
N VAL A 300 -2.27 11.06 5.90
CA VAL A 300 -1.97 10.87 7.33
C VAL A 300 -2.55 12.01 8.18
N ILE A 301 -2.40 13.26 7.73
CA ILE A 301 -2.95 14.42 8.43
C ILE A 301 -4.46 14.37 8.47
N LYS A 302 -5.11 14.03 7.35
CA LYS A 302 -6.57 13.93 7.29
C LYS A 302 -7.10 13.03 8.41
N ASP A 303 -6.51 11.85 8.58
CA ASP A 303 -6.93 10.94 9.66
C ASP A 303 -6.58 11.49 11.05
N LEU A 304 -5.43 12.12 11.23
CA LEU A 304 -5.07 12.75 12.51
C LEU A 304 -6.00 13.92 12.87
N LEU A 305 -6.45 14.70 11.88
CA LEU A 305 -7.41 15.79 12.04
C LEU A 305 -8.82 15.27 12.31
N GLU A 306 -9.22 14.14 11.72
CA GLU A 306 -10.51 13.49 12.01
C GLU A 306 -10.59 12.94 13.45
N GLU A 307 -9.45 12.58 14.04
CA GLU A 307 -9.39 12.01 15.39
C GLU A 307 -9.22 13.04 16.52
N ALA A 308 -8.52 14.15 16.27
CA ALA A 308 -8.24 15.15 17.28
C ALA A 308 -8.78 16.53 16.88
N ASN A 309 -9.35 17.25 17.86
CA ASN A 309 -9.65 18.66 17.67
C ASN A 309 -8.33 19.46 17.60
N TYR A 310 -7.95 19.88 16.41
CA TYR A 310 -6.88 20.86 16.16
C TYR A 310 -7.46 22.27 16.13
N LYS A 311 -6.73 23.26 16.64
CA LYS A 311 -6.99 24.67 16.31
C LYS A 311 -5.76 25.26 15.65
N GLY A 312 -5.99 26.22 14.75
CA GLY A 312 -4.93 27.07 14.24
C GLY A 312 -4.41 27.97 15.36
N SER A 313 -3.12 27.91 15.63
CA SER A 313 -2.45 28.74 16.64
C SER A 313 -1.96 30.06 16.04
N SER A 314 -1.59 30.10 14.75
CA SER A 314 -1.16 31.32 14.06
C SER A 314 -1.36 31.23 12.54
N ARG A 315 -1.66 32.38 11.89
CA ARG A 315 -1.57 32.57 10.43
C ARG A 315 -0.60 33.70 10.15
N VAL A 316 0.42 33.40 9.36
CA VAL A 316 1.44 34.36 8.93
C VAL A 316 1.39 34.47 7.41
N VAL A 317 1.16 35.69 6.91
CA VAL A 317 1.32 35.99 5.47
C VAL A 317 2.80 36.23 5.22
N LEU A 318 3.44 35.35 4.45
CA LEU A 318 4.89 35.35 4.24
C LEU A 318 5.34 36.27 3.10
N LYS A 319 4.43 36.57 2.15
CA LYS A 319 4.62 37.54 1.07
C LYS A 319 3.29 37.79 0.35
N THR A 320 2.90 39.05 0.20
CA THR A 320 2.01 39.50 -0.88
C THR A 320 2.87 39.70 -2.12
N ALA A 321 2.49 39.11 -3.26
CA ALA A 321 3.00 39.61 -4.52
C ALA A 321 2.49 41.06 -4.64
N ASN A 322 3.39 42.02 -4.86
CA ASN A 322 2.97 43.36 -5.27
C ASN A 322 2.26 43.21 -6.61
N VAL A 323 0.94 43.13 -6.58
CA VAL A 323 0.13 43.47 -7.74
C VAL A 323 0.26 44.98 -7.82
N SER A 324 1.12 45.46 -8.73
CA SER A 324 1.11 46.85 -9.13
C SER A 324 -0.29 47.13 -9.70
N GLU A 325 -1.12 47.82 -8.93
CA GLU A 325 -2.25 48.56 -9.46
C GLU A 325 -1.68 49.74 -10.29
N ASP A 326 -1.27 49.45 -11.51
CA ASP A 326 -1.07 50.45 -12.55
C ASP A 326 -1.37 49.79 -13.90
N ASP A 327 -2.67 49.64 -14.17
CA ASP A 327 -3.23 49.64 -15.53
C ASP A 327 -4.75 49.80 -15.46
N ARG A 328 -5.17 50.99 -15.01
CA ARG A 328 -6.45 51.57 -15.41
C ARG A 328 -6.19 53.00 -15.86
N ALA A 329 -5.72 53.16 -17.09
CA ALA A 329 -5.83 54.43 -17.79
C ALA A 329 -7.29 54.63 -18.25
N PRO A 330 -7.97 55.72 -17.87
CA PRO A 330 -9.10 56.22 -18.62
C PRO A 330 -8.61 57.26 -19.64
N GLY A 331 -9.01 57.09 -20.90
CA GLY A 331 -9.32 58.20 -21.80
C GLY A 331 -8.17 59.06 -22.34
N ASN A 332 -7.94 58.88 -23.65
CA ASN A 332 -7.40 59.85 -24.59
C ASN A 332 -7.62 61.33 -24.20
N VAL A 333 -6.53 62.11 -24.14
CA VAL A 333 -6.44 63.44 -24.76
C VAL A 333 -5.00 63.64 -25.25
N GLU A 334 -4.90 64.13 -26.48
CA GLU A 334 -3.71 64.49 -27.26
C GLU A 334 -2.74 65.42 -26.52
N GLU A 335 -1.43 65.25 -26.68
CA GLU A 335 -0.59 66.28 -27.32
C GLU A 335 0.83 65.78 -27.65
N ASN A 336 1.37 66.43 -28.68
CA ASN A 336 2.53 66.09 -29.48
C ASN A 336 3.87 66.52 -28.85
N ASP A 337 4.92 65.86 -29.33
CA ASP A 337 6.25 66.40 -29.69
C ASP A 337 7.28 66.87 -28.63
N ASN A 338 8.46 66.25 -28.79
CA ASN A 338 9.81 66.81 -28.78
C ASN A 338 10.69 66.80 -27.50
N ALA A 339 11.76 66.01 -27.65
CA ALA A 339 13.18 66.38 -27.51
C ALA A 339 13.82 66.53 -26.12
N ALA A 340 14.74 65.60 -25.87
CA ALA A 340 16.12 65.77 -25.39
C ALA A 340 16.41 66.78 -24.26
N SER A 341 17.01 66.31 -23.16
CA SER A 341 18.42 66.58 -22.82
C SER A 341 18.83 66.10 -21.40
N THR A 342 19.96 65.37 -21.39
CA THR A 342 21.12 65.39 -20.47
C THR A 342 20.99 65.49 -18.94
N GLU A 343 21.74 64.57 -18.30
CA GLU A 343 22.74 64.80 -17.23
C GLU A 343 22.23 65.24 -15.83
N ASP A 344 22.81 64.87 -14.70
CA ASP A 344 23.85 63.91 -14.30
C ASP A 344 23.76 63.81 -12.75
N THR A 345 24.36 62.77 -12.17
CA THR A 345 24.85 62.70 -10.77
C THR A 345 23.89 62.77 -9.55
N ASN A 346 23.57 61.57 -9.07
CA ASN A 346 23.42 61.10 -7.67
C ASN A 346 24.45 61.67 -6.66
N PRO A 347 24.39 61.38 -5.33
CA PRO A 347 23.34 60.71 -4.53
C PRO A 347 23.00 61.48 -3.22
N ASP A 348 21.90 61.11 -2.56
CA ASP A 348 21.98 60.91 -1.11
C ASP A 348 21.01 59.80 -0.67
N ASP A 349 21.61 58.94 0.13
CA ASP A 349 21.21 57.65 0.63
C ASP A 349 20.18 57.79 1.76
N ASP A 350 18.96 57.31 1.56
CA ASP A 350 18.09 56.83 2.65
C ASP A 350 16.84 56.13 2.07
N SER A 351 16.99 54.87 1.66
CA SER A 351 15.86 53.95 1.75
C SER A 351 16.35 52.57 2.17
N MET A 352 16.51 52.43 3.48
CA MET A 352 16.33 51.13 4.12
C MET A 352 15.05 50.51 3.57
N GLU A 353 15.22 49.45 2.79
CA GLU A 353 14.18 48.49 2.43
C GLU A 353 13.55 48.02 3.74
N LYS A 354 12.43 48.64 4.13
CA LYS A 354 11.63 48.21 5.28
C LYS A 354 11.12 46.83 4.91
N SER A 355 11.84 45.81 5.35
CA SER A 355 11.32 44.46 5.55
C SER A 355 10.02 44.61 6.33
N GLU A 356 8.88 44.56 5.62
CA GLU A 356 7.58 44.45 6.25
C GLU A 356 7.61 43.19 7.09
N LYS A 357 7.57 43.38 8.42
CA LYS A 357 7.49 42.26 9.35
C LYS A 357 6.21 41.48 9.02
N PRO A 358 6.28 40.14 9.01
CA PRO A 358 5.11 39.32 8.73
C PRO A 358 3.93 39.74 9.61
N LYS A 359 2.78 40.03 8.99
CA LYS A 359 1.58 40.41 9.72
C LYS A 359 0.93 39.15 10.29
N GLU A 360 1.06 39.00 11.60
CA GLU A 360 0.43 37.93 12.37
C GLU A 360 -1.07 38.24 12.51
N LEU A 361 -1.92 37.36 12.00
CA LEU A 361 -3.36 37.49 12.11
C LEU A 361 -3.88 36.42 13.07
N ALA A 362 -4.76 36.82 14.00
CA ALA A 362 -5.44 35.90 14.88
C ALA A 362 -6.31 34.95 14.05
N VAL A 363 -6.10 33.64 14.21
CA VAL A 363 -6.95 32.61 13.60
C VAL A 363 -8.18 32.47 14.47
N THR A 364 -9.34 32.92 14.00
CA THR A 364 -10.62 32.52 14.61
C THR A 364 -10.79 31.02 14.43
N ASP A 365 -11.37 30.34 15.43
CA ASP A 365 -11.61 28.88 15.43
C ASP A 365 -12.15 28.40 14.08
N HIS A 366 -11.27 27.91 13.20
CA HIS A 366 -11.64 27.44 11.87
C HIS A 366 -11.63 25.92 11.87
N GLN A 367 -12.80 25.35 11.63
CA GLN A 367 -12.97 23.93 11.37
C GLN A 367 -12.52 23.66 9.94
N PHE A 368 -11.61 22.71 9.77
CA PHE A 368 -11.29 22.15 8.45
C PHE A 368 -12.53 21.39 7.97
N SER A 369 -13.05 21.71 6.79
CA SER A 369 -14.14 20.95 6.17
C SER A 369 -13.65 20.19 4.95
N ASN A 370 -13.96 18.91 4.89
CA ASN A 370 -13.71 18.03 3.75
C ASN A 370 -14.54 18.49 2.54
N ALA A 371 -13.94 19.16 1.56
CA ALA A 371 -14.47 19.17 0.21
C ALA A 371 -13.98 17.90 -0.53
N LYS A 372 -14.79 17.36 -1.43
CA LYS A 372 -14.48 16.15 -2.21
C LYS A 372 -13.13 16.31 -2.93
N GLY A 373 -12.14 15.48 -2.58
CA GLY A 373 -10.80 15.47 -3.17
C GLY A 373 -9.71 15.21 -2.13
N LEU A 374 -8.47 15.04 -2.58
CA LEU A 374 -7.28 14.88 -1.73
C LEU A 374 -6.76 16.22 -1.15
N SER A 375 -7.39 17.36 -1.50
CA SER A 375 -6.99 18.67 -0.99
C SER A 375 -7.57 18.95 0.41
N ILE A 376 -6.70 19.09 1.41
CA ILE A 376 -7.07 19.60 2.73
C ILE A 376 -7.33 21.11 2.61
N GLN A 377 -8.57 21.54 2.80
CA GLN A 377 -8.90 22.98 2.88
C GLN A 377 -8.54 23.53 4.26
N VAL A 378 -7.61 24.49 4.31
CA VAL A 378 -7.24 25.16 5.57
C VAL A 378 -8.15 26.36 5.80
N GLY A 379 -9.19 26.15 6.60
CA GLY A 379 -10.20 27.16 6.90
C GLY A 379 -11.32 27.22 5.86
N THR A 380 -11.99 28.38 5.75
CA THR A 380 -13.15 28.58 4.87
C THR A 380 -12.78 29.02 3.45
N ASP A 381 -11.49 29.16 3.13
CA ASP A 381 -11.02 29.66 1.85
C ASP A 381 -10.56 28.51 0.95
N PRO A 382 -11.40 28.06 -0.01
CA PRO A 382 -11.06 26.96 -0.91
C PRO A 382 -9.94 27.32 -1.88
N ALA A 383 -9.53 28.59 -1.97
CA ALA A 383 -8.47 29.04 -2.87
C ALA A 383 -7.06 28.85 -2.30
N ILE A 384 -6.90 28.38 -1.06
CA ILE A 384 -5.59 28.15 -0.43
C ILE A 384 -5.15 26.70 -0.59
N HIS A 385 -4.04 26.50 -1.31
CA HIS A 385 -3.48 25.18 -1.60
C HIS A 385 -2.25 24.90 -0.75
N LEU A 386 -2.12 23.67 -0.27
CA LEU A 386 -0.99 23.27 0.56
C LEU A 386 0.24 22.98 -0.30
N THR A 387 1.38 23.53 0.12
CA THR A 387 2.66 23.36 -0.58
C THR A 387 3.69 22.60 0.25
N SER A 388 3.57 22.62 1.57
CA SER A 388 4.47 21.92 2.46
C SER A 388 3.81 21.69 3.80
N ILE A 389 4.08 20.54 4.40
CA ILE A 389 3.63 20.22 5.75
C ILE A 389 4.80 19.62 6.52
N GLN A 390 5.09 20.20 7.67
CA GLN A 390 6.12 19.72 8.59
C GLN A 390 5.48 19.40 9.93
N ALA A 391 5.69 18.18 10.41
CA ALA A 391 5.26 17.77 11.74
C ALA A 391 6.32 18.17 12.77
N LYS A 392 5.87 18.65 13.94
CA LYS A 392 6.70 18.91 15.10
C LYS A 392 6.15 18.13 16.29
N PRO A 393 7.01 17.56 17.14
CA PRO A 393 6.55 16.93 18.38
C PRO A 393 5.93 18.00 19.30
N HIS A 394 4.73 17.74 19.78
CA HIS A 394 4.03 18.56 20.77
C HIS A 394 3.69 17.71 22.00
N LYS A 395 3.44 18.31 23.16
CA LYS A 395 3.13 17.54 24.40
C LYS A 395 1.81 16.74 24.31
N LEU A 396 0.89 17.15 23.44
CA LEU A 396 -0.41 16.51 23.22
C LEU A 396 -0.47 15.69 21.91
N GLY A 397 0.56 15.71 21.07
CA GLY A 397 0.55 15.00 19.80
C GLY A 397 1.52 15.56 18.79
N LEU A 398 1.10 15.61 17.53
CA LEU A 398 1.82 16.32 16.48
C LEU A 398 1.27 17.72 16.31
N ALA A 399 2.13 18.72 16.37
CA ALA A 399 1.84 20.03 15.79
C ALA A 399 2.24 20.02 14.31
N PHE A 400 1.54 20.80 13.48
CA PHE A 400 1.85 20.91 12.06
C PHE A 400 2.19 22.35 11.72
N GLN A 401 3.28 22.53 11.00
CA GLN A 401 3.58 23.76 10.29
C GLN A 401 3.21 23.53 8.83
N VAL A 402 2.14 24.19 8.39
CA VAL A 402 1.54 24.02 7.07
C VAL A 402 1.80 25.28 6.27
N GLN A 403 2.36 25.15 5.08
CA GLN A 403 2.57 26.26 4.15
C GLN A 403 1.62 26.11 2.98
N GLY A 404 1.07 27.21 2.51
CA GLY A 404 0.17 27.22 1.36
C GLY A 404 0.27 28.47 0.51
N VAL A 405 -0.38 28.43 -0.65
CA VAL A 405 -0.41 29.52 -1.63
C VAL A 405 -1.86 29.77 -2.02
N HIS A 406 -2.27 31.04 -2.05
CA HIS A 406 -3.54 31.42 -2.64
C HIS A 406 -3.48 31.26 -4.16
N GLN A 407 -4.42 30.55 -4.77
CA GLN A 407 -4.47 30.37 -6.23
C GLN A 407 -4.59 31.70 -6.97
N GLU A 408 -5.51 32.55 -6.53
CA GLU A 408 -5.79 33.81 -7.26
C GLU A 408 -4.73 34.90 -7.03
N THR A 409 -4.17 35.00 -5.81
CA THR A 409 -3.28 36.11 -5.45
C THR A 409 -1.80 35.72 -5.41
N GLY A 410 -1.48 34.43 -5.51
CA GLY A 410 -0.12 33.91 -5.33
C GLY A 410 0.46 34.13 -3.93
N SER A 411 -0.35 34.65 -2.98
CA SER A 411 0.11 34.99 -1.63
C SER A 411 0.50 33.74 -0.86
N LYS A 412 1.68 33.76 -0.23
CA LYS A 412 2.17 32.64 0.57
C LYS A 412 1.67 32.77 2.00
N PHE A 413 1.12 31.68 2.53
CA PHE A 413 0.65 31.57 3.90
C PHE A 413 1.43 30.50 4.65
N GLN A 414 1.57 30.71 5.95
CA GLN A 414 1.97 29.68 6.88
C GLN A 414 0.95 29.62 8.01
N TYR A 415 0.57 28.39 8.36
CA TYR A 415 -0.30 28.05 9.46
C TYR A 415 0.48 27.19 10.45
N GLU A 416 0.31 27.46 11.73
CA GLU A 416 0.69 26.52 12.77
C GLU A 416 -0.57 25.90 13.37
N LEU A 417 -0.58 24.57 13.45
CA LEU A 417 -1.68 23.77 13.98
C LEU A 417 -1.17 23.05 15.20
N GLU A 418 -1.87 23.22 16.32
CA GLU A 418 -1.54 22.52 17.56
C GLU A 418 -2.70 21.62 18.01
N PRO A 419 -2.40 20.41 18.49
CA PRO A 419 -3.44 19.52 19.01
C PRO A 419 -3.93 20.00 20.38
N HIS A 420 -5.24 20.09 20.57
CA HIS A 420 -5.85 20.48 21.86
C HIS A 420 -6.09 19.32 22.82
N ARG A 421 -6.15 18.10 22.29
CA ARG A 421 -6.31 16.88 23.07
C ARG A 421 -5.19 15.93 22.73
N GLU A 422 -4.89 15.06 23.69
CA GLU A 422 -3.94 14.01 23.44
C GLU A 422 -4.44 13.09 22.33
N SER A 423 -3.58 12.79 21.34
CA SER A 423 -3.93 11.85 20.27
C SER A 423 -4.32 10.48 20.85
N THR A 424 -5.44 9.96 20.38
CA THR A 424 -5.98 8.63 20.70
C THR A 424 -4.99 7.51 20.38
N TYR A 425 -4.23 7.63 19.30
CA TYR A 425 -3.17 6.68 18.96
C TYR A 425 -2.03 6.66 19.99
N LEU A 426 -1.62 7.82 20.51
CA LEU A 426 -0.58 7.89 21.54
C LEU A 426 -1.06 7.29 22.85
N VAL A 427 -2.30 7.62 23.24
CA VAL A 427 -2.91 7.03 24.43
C VAL A 427 -2.99 5.52 24.29
N ALA A 428 -3.36 5.01 23.12
CA ALA A 428 -3.43 3.58 22.82
C ALA A 428 -2.06 2.89 22.76
N ALA A 429 -1.00 3.59 22.30
CA ALA A 429 0.36 3.07 22.21
C ALA A 429 1.03 2.88 23.58
N ARG A 430 0.53 3.55 24.62
CA ARG A 430 1.08 3.43 25.98
C ARG A 430 0.79 2.06 26.56
N LYS A 431 1.85 1.35 26.97
CA LYS A 431 1.74 0.10 27.73
C LYS A 431 0.83 0.22 28.96
N SER A 432 0.89 1.35 29.67
CA SER A 432 0.06 1.63 30.84
C SER A 432 -1.45 1.62 30.54
N THR A 433 -1.85 1.99 29.32
CA THR A 433 -3.26 2.04 28.92
C THR A 433 -3.83 0.63 28.78
N LEU A 434 -3.12 -0.28 28.10
CA LEU A 434 -3.54 -1.67 27.99
C LEU A 434 -3.43 -2.42 29.32
N ASP A 435 -2.38 -2.15 30.11
CA ASP A 435 -2.20 -2.73 31.44
C ASP A 435 -3.30 -2.31 32.42
N LYS A 436 -3.91 -1.11 32.25
CA LYS A 436 -5.07 -0.67 33.05
C LYS A 436 -6.25 -1.64 32.84
N PHE A 437 -6.56 -1.99 31.59
CA PHE A 437 -7.69 -2.87 31.29
C PHE A 437 -7.45 -4.31 31.74
N ARG A 438 -6.22 -4.83 31.66
CA ARG A 438 -5.88 -6.16 32.19
C ARG A 438 -6.06 -6.28 33.71
N LYS A 439 -6.02 -5.15 34.43
CA LYS A 439 -6.15 -5.08 35.89
C LYS A 439 -7.56 -4.70 36.37
N ILE A 440 -8.49 -4.42 35.47
CA ILE A 440 -9.86 -4.05 35.84
C ILE A 440 -10.53 -5.20 36.62
N LYS A 441 -11.38 -4.89 37.60
CA LYS A 441 -12.10 -5.92 38.37
C LYS A 441 -13.40 -6.33 37.67
N ASP A 442 -13.88 -7.54 37.94
CA ASP A 442 -15.08 -8.07 37.27
C ASP A 442 -16.33 -7.28 37.67
N GLU A 443 -16.39 -6.78 38.90
CA GLU A 443 -17.47 -5.94 39.37
C GLU A 443 -17.49 -4.58 38.65
N GLU A 444 -16.33 -4.06 38.25
CA GLU A 444 -16.23 -2.82 37.47
C GLU A 444 -16.69 -3.03 36.02
N ILE A 445 -16.37 -4.18 35.43
CA ILE A 445 -16.90 -4.59 34.12
C ILE A 445 -18.43 -4.61 34.18
N MET A 446 -19.03 -5.32 35.13
CA MET A 446 -20.50 -5.46 35.22
C MET A 446 -21.23 -4.14 35.54
N LYS A 447 -20.54 -3.17 36.16
CA LYS A 447 -21.09 -1.82 36.43
C LYS A 447 -21.05 -0.89 35.21
N ALA A 448 -20.40 -1.27 34.12
CA ALA A 448 -20.38 -0.45 32.91
C ALA A 448 -21.81 -0.18 32.40
N ALA A 449 -22.02 1.03 31.88
CA ALA A 449 -23.34 1.58 31.59
C ALA A 449 -24.09 0.83 30.48
N THR A 450 -23.37 0.34 29.46
CA THR A 450 -23.96 -0.32 28.28
C THR A 450 -23.45 -1.76 28.16
N PHE A 451 -24.27 -2.61 27.53
CA PHE A 451 -23.92 -4.00 27.21
C PHE A 451 -22.62 -4.08 26.39
N GLN A 452 -22.47 -3.22 25.38
CA GLN A 452 -21.27 -3.16 24.54
C GLN A 452 -20.02 -2.77 25.33
N ASN A 453 -20.11 -1.83 26.29
CA ASN A 453 -18.97 -1.46 27.12
C ASN A 453 -18.55 -2.61 28.06
N ARG A 454 -19.51 -3.41 28.55
CA ARG A 454 -19.20 -4.63 29.34
C ARG A 454 -18.43 -5.64 28.50
N LEU A 455 -18.90 -5.91 27.28
CA LEU A 455 -18.22 -6.80 26.34
C LEU A 455 -16.83 -6.28 25.98
N LEU A 456 -16.67 -4.99 25.71
CA LEU A 456 -15.39 -4.39 25.38
C LEU A 456 -14.39 -4.54 26.53
N LEU A 457 -14.78 -4.16 27.75
CA LEU A 457 -13.91 -4.24 28.93
C LEU A 457 -13.53 -5.69 29.26
N ALA A 458 -14.48 -6.62 29.14
CA ALA A 458 -14.19 -8.05 29.31
C ALA A 458 -13.22 -8.55 28.24
N THR A 459 -13.40 -8.12 26.99
CA THR A 459 -12.54 -8.50 25.87
C THR A 459 -11.13 -7.94 26.03
N LEU A 460 -10.98 -6.69 26.46
CA LEU A 460 -9.69 -6.08 26.76
C LEU A 460 -8.98 -6.74 27.98
N LYS A 461 -9.75 -7.25 28.93
CA LYS A 461 -9.22 -7.92 30.13
C LYS A 461 -8.75 -9.34 29.85
N TYR A 462 -9.59 -10.15 29.23
CA TYR A 462 -9.39 -11.59 29.07
C TYR A 462 -8.87 -12.00 27.69
N GLY A 463 -8.98 -11.10 26.71
CA GLY A 463 -8.58 -11.37 25.34
C GLY A 463 -7.12 -11.06 25.06
N GLU A 464 -6.64 -11.60 23.97
CA GLU A 464 -5.35 -11.31 23.38
C GLU A 464 -5.58 -10.57 22.06
N GLY A 465 -4.81 -9.52 21.82
CA GLY A 465 -5.03 -8.68 20.65
C GLY A 465 -3.87 -7.78 20.33
N ASN A 466 -3.88 -7.28 19.12
CA ASN A 466 -2.92 -6.35 18.58
C ASN A 466 -3.63 -5.29 17.72
N TYR A 467 -2.89 -4.25 17.37
CA TYR A 467 -3.34 -3.26 16.41
C TYR A 467 -3.00 -3.77 15.01
N ASP A 468 -4.02 -4.03 14.20
CA ASP A 468 -3.84 -4.30 12.79
C ASP A 468 -3.66 -2.96 12.06
N ARG A 469 -2.47 -2.79 11.48
CA ARG A 469 -2.09 -1.56 10.76
C ARG A 469 -2.87 -1.38 9.46
N ARG A 470 -3.31 -2.47 8.83
CA ARG A 470 -4.04 -2.42 7.56
C ARG A 470 -5.48 -1.98 7.76
N SER A 471 -6.19 -2.63 8.68
CA SER A 471 -7.57 -2.24 9.03
C SER A 471 -7.63 -1.00 9.93
N ARG A 472 -6.51 -0.61 10.55
CA ARG A 472 -6.39 0.47 11.55
C ARG A 472 -7.27 0.25 12.78
N LYS A 473 -7.57 -1.01 13.08
CA LYS A 473 -8.36 -1.41 14.24
C LYS A 473 -7.49 -2.23 15.19
N PHE A 474 -7.76 -2.09 16.48
CA PHE A 474 -7.43 -3.14 17.42
C PHE A 474 -8.35 -4.33 17.18
N GLN A 475 -7.75 -5.50 17.10
CA GLN A 475 -8.46 -6.77 17.04
C GLN A 475 -8.10 -7.57 18.29
N TYR A 476 -9.09 -7.88 19.11
CA TYR A 476 -8.92 -8.69 20.33
C TYR A 476 -9.76 -9.95 20.21
N VAL A 477 -9.15 -11.08 20.54
CA VAL A 477 -9.77 -12.40 20.50
C VAL A 477 -9.85 -12.97 21.91
N VAL A 478 -11.03 -13.43 22.30
CA VAL A 478 -11.27 -14.17 23.54
C VAL A 478 -11.80 -15.55 23.20
N TYR A 479 -11.03 -16.58 23.53
CA TYR A 479 -11.52 -17.95 23.45
C TYR A 479 -12.46 -18.23 24.63
N MET A 480 -13.58 -18.88 24.36
CA MET A 480 -14.60 -19.18 25.37
C MET A 480 -14.23 -20.43 26.17
N ASP A 481 -12.99 -20.54 26.66
CA ASP A 481 -12.64 -21.61 27.59
C ASP A 481 -13.44 -21.51 28.90
N LYS A 482 -13.43 -22.57 29.73
CA LYS A 482 -14.25 -22.63 30.96
C LYS A 482 -14.29 -21.34 31.79
N PRO A 483 -13.16 -20.69 32.15
CA PRO A 483 -13.23 -19.45 32.94
C PRO A 483 -13.83 -18.28 32.15
N SER A 484 -13.49 -18.12 30.87
CA SER A 484 -13.98 -17.02 30.03
C SER A 484 -15.46 -17.18 29.70
N TYR A 485 -15.89 -18.40 29.38
CA TYR A 485 -17.28 -18.74 29.08
C TYR A 485 -18.24 -18.24 30.17
N TRP A 486 -17.96 -18.54 31.44
CA TRP A 486 -18.85 -18.13 32.53
C TRP A 486 -18.94 -16.61 32.68
N ARG A 487 -17.83 -15.89 32.45
CA ARG A 487 -17.79 -14.42 32.52
C ARG A 487 -18.59 -13.79 31.39
N PHE A 488 -18.37 -14.27 30.17
CA PHE A 488 -19.07 -13.76 28.99
C PHE A 488 -20.55 -14.16 29.01
N LEU A 489 -20.89 -15.35 29.50
CA LEU A 489 -22.27 -15.76 29.72
C LEU A 489 -23.01 -14.80 30.66
N SER A 490 -22.39 -14.39 31.78
CA SER A 490 -22.98 -13.40 32.69
C SER A 490 -23.20 -12.04 32.02
N ILE A 491 -22.30 -11.61 31.14
CA ILE A 491 -22.45 -10.36 30.38
C ILE A 491 -23.58 -10.50 29.37
N ILE A 492 -23.60 -11.58 28.59
CA ILE A 492 -24.65 -11.91 27.61
C ILE A 492 -26.03 -11.94 28.27
N LYS A 493 -26.15 -12.62 29.41
CA LYS A 493 -27.37 -12.66 30.22
C LYS A 493 -27.85 -11.28 30.71
N SER A 494 -26.98 -10.27 30.71
CA SER A 494 -27.35 -8.90 31.05
C SER A 494 -27.87 -8.08 29.86
N ASN A 495 -27.89 -8.66 28.66
CA ASN A 495 -28.56 -8.09 27.50
C ASN A 495 -30.07 -8.03 27.75
N LYS A 496 -30.68 -6.89 27.46
CA LYS A 496 -32.12 -6.64 27.64
C LYS A 496 -33.03 -7.64 26.91
N MET A 497 -32.53 -8.34 25.88
CA MET A 497 -33.29 -9.33 25.13
C MET A 497 -33.39 -10.69 25.85
N ILE A 498 -32.56 -10.93 26.87
CA ILE A 498 -32.55 -12.17 27.64
C ILE A 498 -33.27 -11.93 28.97
N ASP A 499 -34.45 -12.53 29.15
CA ASP A 499 -35.19 -12.43 30.41
C ASP A 499 -34.50 -13.28 31.49
N VAL A 500 -33.80 -12.61 32.41
CA VAL A 500 -33.13 -13.20 33.58
C VAL A 500 -33.77 -12.63 34.84
N ARG A 501 -34.44 -13.49 35.62
CA ARG A 501 -35.14 -13.07 36.85
C ARG A 501 -34.20 -13.00 38.05
N ASP A 502 -33.23 -13.90 38.09
CA ASP A 502 -32.20 -14.01 39.13
C ASP A 502 -30.98 -14.79 38.61
N ASP A 503 -29.91 -14.83 39.42
CA ASP A 503 -28.66 -15.52 39.11
C ASP A 503 -28.81 -17.04 38.91
N SER A 504 -29.89 -17.64 39.42
CA SER A 504 -30.22 -19.06 39.27
C SER A 504 -31.08 -19.36 38.05
N THR A 505 -31.38 -18.36 37.22
CA THR A 505 -32.16 -18.57 36.00
C THR A 505 -31.29 -19.33 34.98
N TYR A 506 -31.72 -20.54 34.62
CA TYR A 506 -31.07 -21.41 33.64
C TYR A 506 -31.82 -21.48 32.30
N SER A 507 -33.02 -20.91 32.20
CA SER A 507 -33.76 -20.79 30.94
C SER A 507 -34.82 -19.71 31.05
N GLY A 508 -35.17 -19.06 29.94
CA GLY A 508 -36.18 -18.01 29.91
C GLY A 508 -36.64 -17.67 28.49
N PRO A 509 -37.68 -16.84 28.33
CA PRO A 509 -38.07 -16.30 27.04
C PRO A 509 -37.00 -15.31 26.50
N LEU A 510 -37.02 -15.11 25.18
CA LEU A 510 -36.31 -14.01 24.53
C LEU A 510 -37.31 -12.92 24.12
N ASP A 511 -36.95 -11.67 24.34
CA ASP A 511 -37.71 -10.50 23.90
C ASP A 511 -37.10 -9.94 22.61
N LEU A 512 -37.35 -10.64 21.49
CA LEU A 512 -36.83 -10.27 20.18
C LEU A 512 -37.77 -9.27 19.48
N PRO A 513 -37.27 -8.12 19.01
CA PRO A 513 -38.08 -7.17 18.25
C PRO A 513 -38.57 -7.80 16.94
N ASN A 514 -39.88 -7.71 16.67
CA ASN A 514 -40.54 -8.19 15.44
C ASN A 514 -40.55 -9.71 15.21
N SER A 515 -40.32 -10.54 16.24
CA SER A 515 -40.43 -11.99 16.11
C SER A 515 -41.79 -12.48 16.63
N GLU A 516 -42.58 -13.15 15.77
CA GLU A 516 -43.72 -13.99 16.21
C GLU A 516 -43.26 -15.29 16.89
N SER A 517 -41.95 -15.53 16.92
CA SER A 517 -41.33 -16.78 17.37
C SER A 517 -41.32 -16.90 18.90
N LYS A 518 -41.66 -18.09 19.41
CA LYS A 518 -41.60 -18.43 20.86
C LYS A 518 -40.20 -18.94 21.23
N LEU A 519 -39.17 -18.17 20.90
CA LEU A 519 -37.80 -18.56 21.21
C LEU A 519 -37.52 -18.44 22.71
N ARG A 520 -36.76 -19.40 23.20
CA ARG A 520 -36.33 -19.47 24.59
C ARG A 520 -34.84 -19.75 24.62
N TRP A 521 -34.15 -19.14 25.56
CA TRP A 521 -32.77 -19.47 25.86
C TRP A 521 -32.71 -20.54 26.95
N ALA A 522 -31.69 -21.37 26.93
CA ALA A 522 -31.40 -22.34 27.97
C ALA A 522 -29.89 -22.52 28.13
N GLN A 523 -29.44 -22.53 29.38
CA GLN A 523 -28.09 -22.93 29.74
C GLN A 523 -28.06 -24.44 29.93
N HIS A 524 -27.26 -25.12 29.11
CA HIS A 524 -27.06 -26.56 29.17
C HIS A 524 -25.68 -26.89 29.71
N TYR A 525 -25.59 -27.91 30.58
CA TYR A 525 -24.33 -28.45 31.07
C TYR A 525 -24.36 -29.97 31.00
N ASP A 526 -23.48 -30.54 30.16
CA ASP A 526 -23.24 -31.98 30.11
C ASP A 526 -22.11 -32.33 31.09
N LYS A 527 -22.46 -33.12 32.11
CA LYS A 527 -21.49 -33.57 33.13
C LYS A 527 -20.44 -34.54 32.59
N GLY A 528 -20.76 -35.30 31.54
CA GLY A 528 -19.87 -36.32 30.98
C GLY A 528 -18.72 -35.71 30.17
N SER A 529 -19.04 -34.71 29.35
CA SER A 529 -18.07 -33.97 28.55
C SER A 529 -17.59 -32.66 29.19
N GLU A 530 -18.20 -32.27 30.30
CA GLU A 530 -18.05 -30.95 30.95
C GLU A 530 -18.37 -29.76 30.00
N LEU A 531 -19.13 -30.02 28.94
CA LEU A 531 -19.56 -29.05 27.95
C LEU A 531 -20.64 -28.14 28.53
N SER A 532 -20.41 -26.84 28.50
CA SER A 532 -21.38 -25.82 28.89
C SER A 532 -21.80 -25.04 27.65
N GLN A 533 -23.10 -24.88 27.43
CA GLN A 533 -23.64 -24.22 26.23
C GLN A 533 -24.77 -23.27 26.59
N LEU A 534 -24.83 -22.14 25.89
CA LEU A 534 -26.04 -21.35 25.78
C LEU A 534 -26.76 -21.78 24.50
N LYS A 535 -27.91 -22.42 24.69
CA LYS A 535 -28.76 -22.92 23.62
C LYS A 535 -29.96 -22.02 23.42
N LEU A 536 -30.42 -21.91 22.17
CA LEU A 536 -31.73 -21.39 21.83
C LEU A 536 -32.62 -22.57 21.42
N HIS A 537 -33.83 -22.59 21.97
CA HIS A 537 -34.85 -23.60 21.66
C HIS A 537 -36.21 -22.93 21.42
N GLY A 538 -36.90 -23.33 20.37
CA GLY A 538 -38.24 -22.82 20.09
C GLY A 538 -38.76 -23.18 18.70
N GLN A 539 -39.98 -22.76 18.40
CA GLN A 539 -40.58 -22.88 17.07
C GLN A 539 -40.39 -21.58 16.30
N PHE A 540 -39.93 -21.69 15.07
CA PHE A 540 -39.69 -20.59 14.15
C PHE A 540 -40.47 -20.82 12.85
N GLN A 541 -41.14 -19.79 12.35
CA GLN A 541 -41.79 -19.86 11.05
C GLN A 541 -40.80 -19.37 9.99
N LEU A 542 -40.34 -20.26 9.12
CA LEU A 542 -39.41 -19.93 8.04
C LEU A 542 -40.21 -19.71 6.76
N CYS A 543 -40.05 -18.54 6.14
CA CYS A 543 -40.78 -18.14 4.94
C CYS A 543 -39.80 -17.76 3.81
N GLU A 544 -39.15 -18.74 3.19
CA GLU A 544 -38.30 -18.50 2.01
C GLU A 544 -39.09 -18.58 0.70
N ARG A 545 -39.84 -19.67 0.51
CA ARG A 545 -40.73 -19.90 -0.64
C ARG A 545 -42.16 -20.26 -0.22
N ASP A 546 -42.26 -21.09 0.81
CA ASP A 546 -43.48 -21.38 1.56
C ASP A 546 -43.17 -21.15 3.05
N CYS A 547 -44.19 -20.87 3.87
CA CYS A 547 -44.02 -20.73 5.31
C CYS A 547 -44.24 -22.07 6.02
N TRP A 548 -43.25 -22.57 6.76
CA TRP A 548 -43.41 -23.74 7.63
C TRP A 548 -42.83 -23.48 9.03
N ASP A 549 -43.37 -24.19 10.02
CA ASP A 549 -42.87 -24.14 11.40
C ASP A 549 -41.76 -25.18 11.58
N GLU A 550 -40.58 -24.73 11.99
CA GLU A 550 -39.43 -25.59 12.32
C GLU A 550 -39.08 -25.44 13.80
N THR A 551 -38.84 -26.58 14.47
CA THR A 551 -38.35 -26.56 15.86
C THR A 551 -36.84 -26.53 15.82
N ILE A 552 -36.27 -25.43 16.32
CA ILE A 552 -34.83 -25.18 16.31
C ILE A 552 -34.30 -25.46 17.72
N GLU A 553 -33.23 -26.24 17.81
CA GLU A 553 -32.35 -26.32 18.99
C GLU A 553 -30.91 -26.06 18.54
N VAL A 554 -30.36 -24.90 18.87
CA VAL A 554 -29.03 -24.47 18.41
C VAL A 554 -28.18 -23.98 19.58
N ALA A 555 -26.91 -24.39 19.63
CA ALA A 555 -25.93 -23.81 20.54
C ALA A 555 -25.33 -22.56 19.88
N CYS A 556 -25.49 -21.40 20.52
CA CYS A 556 -24.95 -20.14 20.02
C CYS A 556 -23.62 -19.75 20.67
N LEU A 557 -23.30 -20.37 21.81
CA LEU A 557 -22.06 -20.15 22.57
C LEU A 557 -21.77 -21.39 23.40
N ASP A 558 -20.55 -21.89 23.37
CA ASP A 558 -20.12 -22.98 24.24
C ASP A 558 -18.77 -22.71 24.90
N ASN A 559 -18.39 -23.57 25.85
CA ASN A 559 -17.13 -23.45 26.58
C ASN A 559 -15.94 -24.13 25.88
N THR A 560 -16.05 -24.39 24.57
CA THR A 560 -14.99 -24.99 23.76
C THR A 560 -14.13 -23.91 23.12
N ARG A 561 -12.93 -24.28 22.66
CA ARG A 561 -12.08 -23.36 21.88
C ARG A 561 -12.61 -23.04 20.48
N GLN A 562 -13.69 -23.70 20.07
CA GLN A 562 -14.37 -23.49 18.79
C GLN A 562 -15.38 -22.34 18.86
N SER A 563 -15.65 -21.84 20.06
CA SER A 563 -16.37 -20.60 20.32
C SER A 563 -15.38 -19.51 20.74
N TYR A 564 -15.33 -18.40 20.02
CA TYR A 564 -14.49 -17.26 20.40
C TYR A 564 -15.10 -15.93 19.95
N LEU A 565 -14.88 -14.89 20.74
CA LEU A 565 -15.34 -13.54 20.43
C LEU A 565 -14.18 -12.71 19.89
N ILE A 566 -14.39 -12.08 18.74
CA ILE A 566 -13.54 -11.04 18.18
C ILE A 566 -14.18 -9.69 18.50
N ALA A 567 -13.39 -8.76 19.03
CA ALA A 567 -13.75 -7.35 19.10
C ALA A 567 -12.82 -6.55 18.18
N GLU A 568 -13.40 -5.80 17.26
CA GLU A 568 -12.69 -4.88 16.38
C GLU A 568 -13.08 -3.43 16.66
N PHE A 569 -12.09 -2.57 16.88
CA PHE A 569 -12.36 -1.17 17.21
C PHE A 569 -11.19 -0.23 16.91
N PRO A 570 -11.43 1.03 16.55
CA PRO A 570 -10.38 2.03 16.35
C PRO A 570 -9.76 2.46 17.69
N ALA A 571 -8.58 3.07 17.65
CA ALA A 571 -7.84 3.51 18.86
C ALA A 571 -8.68 4.41 19.79
N ARG A 572 -9.51 5.29 19.21
CA ARG A 572 -10.43 6.18 19.97
C ARG A 572 -11.46 5.45 20.85
N ALA A 573 -11.75 4.18 20.57
CA ALA A 573 -12.64 3.39 21.44
C ALA A 573 -12.03 3.21 22.84
N LEU A 574 -10.70 3.10 22.96
CA LEU A 574 -10.00 2.93 24.24
C LEU A 574 -10.08 4.16 25.15
N THR A 575 -10.26 5.36 24.59
CA THR A 575 -10.41 6.59 25.36
C THR A 575 -11.86 6.90 25.73
N ASN A 576 -12.81 6.36 24.96
CA ASN A 576 -14.24 6.66 25.08
C ASN A 576 -15.06 5.55 25.75
N VAL A 577 -14.41 4.50 26.28
CA VAL A 577 -15.08 3.38 26.97
C VAL A 577 -16.01 3.86 28.10
N GLU A 578 -15.69 5.00 28.72
CA GLU A 578 -16.47 5.60 29.81
C GLU A 578 -17.60 6.54 29.32
N GLN A 579 -17.60 6.95 28.03
CA GLN A 579 -18.46 8.02 27.50
C GLN A 579 -19.67 7.56 26.66
N GLY A 580 -19.84 6.25 26.43
CA GLY A 580 -21.17 5.69 26.17
C GLY A 580 -21.40 4.96 24.86
N ASP A 581 -20.68 5.25 23.78
CA ASP A 581 -20.82 4.55 22.49
C ASP A 581 -19.46 4.45 21.80
N ALA A 582 -18.66 3.45 22.19
CA ALA A 582 -17.44 3.14 21.47
C ALA A 582 -17.80 2.45 20.14
N PRO A 583 -17.25 2.87 18.99
CA PRO A 583 -17.50 2.22 17.70
C PRO A 583 -16.78 0.86 17.66
N VAL A 584 -17.37 -0.14 18.29
CA VAL A 584 -16.84 -1.50 18.41
C VAL A 584 -17.74 -2.46 17.66
N GLU A 585 -17.12 -3.31 16.87
CA GLU A 585 -17.77 -4.43 16.21
C GLU A 585 -17.42 -5.71 16.97
N PHE A 586 -18.44 -6.47 17.36
CA PHE A 586 -18.29 -7.75 18.06
C PHE A 586 -18.75 -8.87 17.17
N ILE A 587 -17.89 -9.86 16.97
CA ILE A 587 -18.12 -11.01 16.11
C ILE A 587 -17.85 -12.26 16.93
N LEU A 588 -18.91 -12.99 17.29
CA LEU A 588 -18.82 -14.28 17.93
C LEU A 588 -18.71 -15.36 16.85
N VAL A 589 -17.57 -16.02 16.80
CA VAL A 589 -17.35 -17.16 15.90
C VAL A 589 -17.68 -18.45 16.65
N HIS A 590 -18.49 -19.31 16.01
CA HIS A 590 -18.85 -20.62 16.54
C HIS A 590 -18.75 -21.69 15.44
N GLU A 591 -17.61 -22.38 15.35
CA GLU A 591 -17.29 -23.26 14.20
C GLU A 591 -18.30 -24.41 14.00
N ASN A 592 -18.91 -24.89 15.09
CA ASN A 592 -19.88 -25.98 15.09
C ASN A 592 -21.33 -25.53 14.86
N LEU A 593 -21.57 -24.25 14.55
CA LEU A 593 -22.91 -23.80 14.19
C LEU A 593 -23.34 -24.57 12.92
N GLN A 594 -24.48 -25.27 12.97
CA GLN A 594 -24.84 -26.29 11.96
C GLN A 594 -24.80 -25.71 10.54
N GLN A 595 -24.09 -26.40 9.64
CA GLN A 595 -23.95 -26.03 8.23
C GLN A 595 -25.33 -25.91 7.56
N GLY A 596 -25.62 -24.76 6.95
CA GLY A 596 -26.72 -24.63 5.97
C GLY A 596 -27.87 -23.69 6.35
N TYR A 597 -27.85 -23.03 7.50
CA TYR A 597 -28.95 -22.14 7.91
C TYR A 597 -28.46 -20.74 8.31
N TYR A 598 -28.38 -19.82 7.33
CA TYR A 598 -28.10 -18.39 7.56
C TYR A 598 -29.04 -17.77 8.61
N HIS A 599 -30.29 -18.24 8.69
CA HIS A 599 -31.26 -17.81 9.68
C HIS A 599 -30.85 -18.14 11.12
N LEU A 600 -30.06 -19.20 11.36
CA LEU A 600 -29.57 -19.54 12.70
C LEU A 600 -28.49 -18.57 13.18
N GLU A 601 -27.61 -18.14 12.29
CA GLU A 601 -26.62 -17.08 12.58
C GLU A 601 -27.33 -15.79 12.97
N GLN A 602 -28.34 -15.39 12.20
CA GLN A 602 -29.12 -14.20 12.50
C GLN A 602 -29.86 -14.32 13.84
N VAL A 603 -30.53 -15.45 14.11
CA VAL A 603 -31.25 -15.68 15.38
C VAL A 603 -30.31 -15.65 16.58
N CYS A 604 -29.15 -16.32 16.49
CA CYS A 604 -28.13 -16.23 17.52
C CYS A 604 -27.60 -14.79 17.65
N SER A 605 -27.42 -14.06 16.53
CA SER A 605 -26.91 -12.70 16.55
C SER A 605 -27.84 -11.73 17.27
N GLU A 606 -29.12 -11.78 16.93
CA GLU A 606 -30.16 -10.97 17.55
C GLU A 606 -30.27 -11.31 19.04
N ALA A 607 -30.37 -12.60 19.39
CA ALA A 607 -30.53 -13.02 20.79
C ALA A 607 -29.34 -12.65 21.68
N LEU A 608 -28.11 -12.75 21.17
CA LEU A 608 -26.90 -12.43 21.94
C LEU A 608 -26.56 -10.94 21.89
N GLY A 609 -27.09 -10.19 20.92
CA GLY A 609 -26.78 -8.79 20.67
C GLY A 609 -25.37 -8.55 20.13
N VAL A 610 -24.79 -9.55 19.46
CA VAL A 610 -23.49 -9.52 18.79
C VAL A 610 -23.61 -10.25 17.46
N THR A 611 -22.82 -9.91 16.45
CA THR A 611 -22.83 -10.66 15.19
C THR A 611 -22.30 -12.07 15.44
N VAL A 612 -22.99 -13.11 14.97
CA VAL A 612 -22.58 -14.51 15.10
C VAL A 612 -22.26 -15.06 13.71
N GLN A 613 -21.09 -15.67 13.56
CA GLN A 613 -20.62 -16.25 12.30
C GLN A 613 -20.07 -17.66 12.52
N ARG A 614 -20.21 -18.52 11.53
CA ARG A 614 -19.61 -19.86 11.58
C ARG A 614 -18.09 -19.84 11.35
N GLU A 615 -17.64 -19.02 10.41
CA GLU A 615 -16.23 -18.86 10.05
C GLU A 615 -15.97 -17.37 9.86
N PHE A 616 -14.84 -16.88 10.36
CA PHE A 616 -14.42 -15.50 10.14
C PHE A 616 -13.52 -15.45 8.91
N THR A 617 -14.07 -15.08 7.75
CA THR A 617 -13.30 -14.88 6.52
C THR A 617 -12.69 -13.48 6.49
N ASP A 618 -11.63 -13.29 7.28
CA ASP A 618 -10.55 -12.38 6.96
C ASP A 618 -9.31 -12.80 7.75
N TRP A 619 -8.42 -13.53 7.07
CA TRP A 619 -7.00 -13.78 7.36
C TRP A 619 -6.63 -13.88 8.85
N ILE A 620 -6.56 -15.13 9.30
CA ILE A 620 -6.02 -15.57 10.60
C ILE A 620 -4.92 -14.64 11.11
N VAL A 621 -5.21 -14.05 12.26
CA VAL A 621 -4.27 -13.58 13.27
C VAL A 621 -3.06 -14.51 13.30
N ALA A 622 -1.98 -14.11 12.63
CA ALA A 622 -0.68 -14.74 12.75
C ALA A 622 -0.08 -14.41 14.13
N LEU A 623 -0.76 -14.76 15.22
CA LEU A 623 -0.17 -14.84 16.55
C LEU A 623 0.42 -16.25 16.74
N GLY A 624 1.30 -16.61 15.81
CA GLY A 624 2.34 -17.59 16.11
C GLY A 624 3.35 -16.89 17.02
N ARG A 625 3.48 -17.37 18.25
CA ARG A 625 4.63 -17.19 19.15
C ARG A 625 5.83 -16.54 18.45
N THR A 626 5.92 -15.22 18.51
CA THR A 626 7.19 -14.51 18.39
C THR A 626 7.57 -14.12 19.81
N ASP A 627 8.74 -14.62 20.21
CA ASP A 627 9.32 -14.40 21.52
C ASP A 627 9.24 -12.92 21.90
N VAL A 628 8.68 -12.69 23.08
CA VAL A 628 8.50 -11.38 23.72
C VAL A 628 9.85 -10.71 24.08
N ASP A 629 10.98 -11.34 23.75
CA ASP A 629 12.31 -10.83 24.08
C ASP A 629 13.05 -10.11 22.93
N ASP A 630 12.57 -10.09 21.68
CA ASP A 630 13.34 -9.52 20.55
C ASP A 630 12.86 -8.15 20.01
N LEU A 631 11.83 -7.54 20.63
CA LEU A 631 11.35 -6.18 20.29
C LEU A 631 11.78 -5.09 21.28
N ALA A 632 12.74 -5.41 22.17
CA ALA A 632 13.38 -4.46 23.08
C ALA A 632 14.86 -4.17 22.74
N SER A 633 15.42 -4.72 21.66
CA SER A 633 16.85 -4.59 21.31
C SER A 633 17.15 -4.15 19.87
N ARG A 634 16.20 -3.51 19.17
CA ARG A 634 16.47 -2.77 17.92
C ARG A 634 15.83 -1.39 17.92
#